data_AF-A0A351TJQ4-F1
#
_entry.id   AF-A0A351TJQ4-F1
#
_cell.length_a   1.000
_cell.length_b   1.000
_cell.length_c   1.000
_cell.angle_alpha   90.00
_cell.angle_beta   90.00
_cell.angle_gamma   90.00
#
_symmetry.space_group_name_H-M   'P 1'
#
loop_
_entity.id
_entity.type
_entity.pdbx_description
1 polymer ?
#
loop_
_entity_poly.entity_id
_entity_poly.type
_entity_poly.pdbx_seq_one_letter_code
_entity_poly.pdbx_strand_id
1 'polypeptide(L)'
;MPGKNADTGGCGGHCGENRKQEGKAVEYKGYYIAVGWNNREMGFDFDVYDSENKAVARSDAAYFFDDNAEKAAKEAVDKILQEQENGE
;
A
#
# COMPACT_ATOMS: atom_id res chain seq x y z
N MET A 1 30.91 -20.63 39.97
CA MET A 1 30.69 -19.36 39.25
C MET A 1 31.66 -19.32 38.09
N PRO A 2 31.16 -19.37 36.85
CA PRO A 2 31.19 -18.22 35.92
C PRO A 2 29.82 -18.09 35.21
N GLY A 3 29.43 -17.07 34.47
CA GLY A 3 30.05 -15.89 33.86
C GLY A 3 29.11 -15.46 32.72
N LYS A 4 28.83 -14.16 32.59
CA LYS A 4 27.88 -13.56 31.63
C LYS A 4 28.36 -13.69 30.19
N ASN A 5 27.50 -14.10 29.26
CA ASN A 5 27.70 -13.89 27.82
C ASN A 5 26.42 -13.30 27.20
N ALA A 6 26.36 -11.97 27.12
CA ALA A 6 25.61 -11.28 26.07
C ALA A 6 26.64 -10.90 25.01
N ASP A 7 26.35 -11.16 23.72
CA ASP A 7 26.77 -10.38 22.54
C ASP A 7 26.42 -11.18 21.27
N THR A 8 25.41 -10.79 20.50
CA THR A 8 25.45 -9.84 19.37
C THR A 8 26.27 -10.34 18.17
N GLY A 9 25.58 -10.96 17.21
CA GLY A 9 26.04 -11.22 15.85
C GLY A 9 24.85 -11.75 15.05
N GLY A 10 24.40 -11.19 13.94
CA GLY A 10 25.06 -10.37 12.95
C GLY A 10 24.60 -10.91 11.61
N CYS A 11 23.37 -10.55 11.18
CA CYS A 11 22.87 -10.90 9.85
C CYS A 11 23.23 -9.78 8.87
N GLY A 12 24.44 -9.83 8.30
CA GLY A 12 24.68 -9.32 6.94
C GLY A 12 24.18 -10.39 5.96
N GLY A 13 23.60 -10.12 4.80
CA GLY A 13 23.55 -8.93 3.95
C GLY A 13 23.63 -9.42 2.49
N HIS A 14 22.89 -8.76 1.59
CA HIS A 14 22.63 -9.04 0.15
C HIS A 14 21.54 -10.08 -0.15
N CYS A 15 20.50 -9.79 -0.94
CA CYS A 15 20.38 -8.85 -2.06
C CYS A 15 18.91 -8.42 -2.22
N GLY A 16 18.67 -7.13 -2.50
CA GLY A 16 17.33 -6.59 -2.79
C GLY A 16 17.27 -5.08 -2.52
N GLU A 17 18.00 -4.32 -3.32
CA GLU A 17 18.06 -2.87 -3.19
C GLU A 17 16.72 -2.20 -3.55
N ASN A 18 16.30 -1.27 -2.68
CA ASN A 18 15.49 -0.08 -3.01
C ASN A 18 14.00 -0.24 -3.36
N ARG A 19 13.15 -0.54 -2.36
CA ARG A 19 11.90 0.24 -2.13
C ARG A 19 11.30 -0.01 -0.73
N LYS A 20 11.93 0.50 0.33
CA LYS A 20 11.17 0.78 1.56
C LYS A 20 10.32 2.03 1.31
N GLN A 21 9.17 1.86 0.66
CA GLN A 21 8.05 2.75 0.91
C GLN A 21 7.11 1.92 1.78
N GLU A 22 7.13 2.19 3.08
CA GLU A 22 6.21 1.63 4.07
C GLU A 22 4.81 2.25 3.87
N GLY A 23 4.30 2.22 2.64
CA GLY A 23 2.91 2.49 2.35
C GLY A 23 2.10 1.33 2.90
N LYS A 24 1.11 1.61 3.75
CA LYS A 24 0.21 0.59 4.28
C LYS A 24 -0.53 -0.03 3.09
N ALA A 25 -0.12 -1.23 2.68
CA ALA A 25 -0.88 -2.00 1.72
C ALA A 25 -2.08 -2.63 2.46
N VAL A 26 -3.29 -2.25 2.08
CA VAL A 26 -4.54 -2.70 2.71
C VAL A 26 -5.31 -3.55 1.72
N GLU A 27 -5.75 -4.74 2.16
CA GLU A 27 -6.68 -5.56 1.36
C GLU A 27 -8.13 -5.15 1.67
N TYR A 28 -8.93 -4.90 0.63
CA TYR A 28 -10.33 -4.51 0.74
C TYR A 28 -11.18 -5.21 -0.33
N LYS A 29 -12.12 -6.07 0.11
CA LYS A 29 -13.04 -6.81 -0.77
C LYS A 29 -12.36 -7.58 -1.93
N GLY A 30 -11.17 -8.12 -1.68
CA GLY A 30 -10.38 -8.85 -2.68
C GLY A 30 -9.52 -7.98 -3.60
N TYR A 31 -9.46 -6.67 -3.35
CA TYR A 31 -8.56 -5.72 -4.01
C TYR A 31 -7.45 -5.30 -3.06
N TYR A 32 -6.28 -4.99 -3.60
CA TYR A 32 -5.15 -4.44 -2.85
C TYR A 32 -5.06 -2.94 -3.05
N ILE A 33 -5.01 -2.19 -1.96
CA ILE A 33 -4.88 -0.73 -1.95
C ILE A 33 -3.46 -0.40 -1.48
N ALA A 34 -2.72 0.34 -2.28
CA ALA A 34 -1.43 0.92 -1.89
C ALA A 34 -1.59 2.43 -1.74
N VAL A 35 -1.38 2.95 -0.53
CA VAL A 35 -1.33 4.39 -0.26
C VAL A 35 0.13 4.81 -0.07
N GLY A 36 0.56 5.84 -0.79
CA GLY A 36 1.95 6.31 -0.79
C GLY A 36 2.04 7.82 -0.72
N TRP A 37 3.14 8.34 -0.16
CA TRP A 37 3.42 9.78 -0.18
C TRP A 37 4.04 10.18 -1.53
N ASN A 38 3.37 11.08 -2.24
CA ASN A 38 3.81 11.68 -3.48
C ASN A 38 4.50 13.03 -3.23
N ASN A 39 5.84 13.02 -3.27
CA ASN A 39 6.65 14.22 -3.06
C ASN A 39 6.40 15.33 -4.09
N ARG A 40 5.90 15.00 -5.29
CA ARG A 40 5.67 15.99 -6.36
C ARG A 40 4.41 16.80 -6.08
N GLU A 41 3.37 16.15 -5.58
CA GLU A 41 2.08 16.78 -5.26
C GLU A 41 1.95 17.19 -3.79
N MET A 42 2.97 16.86 -2.97
CA MET A 42 3.01 17.14 -1.52
C MET A 42 1.78 16.57 -0.80
N GLY A 43 1.41 15.34 -1.13
CA GLY A 43 0.29 14.62 -0.52
C GLY A 43 0.38 13.11 -0.75
N PHE A 44 -0.60 12.37 -0.26
CA PHE A 44 -0.78 10.93 -0.40
C PHE A 44 -1.59 10.59 -1.65
N ASP A 45 -1.06 9.77 -2.54
CA ASP A 45 -1.82 9.15 -3.63
C ASP A 45 -2.17 7.70 -3.27
N PHE A 46 -3.07 7.11 -4.06
CA PHE A 46 -3.38 5.68 -3.95
C PHE A 46 -3.41 4.99 -5.30
N ASP A 47 -3.05 3.71 -5.29
CA ASP A 47 -3.24 2.76 -6.39
C ASP A 47 -4.07 1.57 -5.88
N VAL A 48 -5.03 1.11 -6.68
CA VAL A 48 -5.86 -0.07 -6.41
C VAL A 48 -5.51 -1.15 -7.42
N TYR A 49 -5.26 -2.35 -6.92
CA TYR A 49 -4.94 -3.53 -7.70
C TYR A 49 -6.00 -4.61 -7.50
N ASP A 50 -6.29 -5.37 -8.54
CA ASP A 50 -7.11 -6.57 -8.43
C ASP A 50 -6.35 -7.73 -7.76
N SER A 51 -7.02 -8.88 -7.62
CA SER A 51 -6.44 -10.10 -7.07
C SER A 51 -5.29 -10.68 -7.91
N GLU A 52 -5.19 -10.30 -9.18
CA GLU A 52 -4.09 -10.64 -10.10
C GLU A 52 -2.93 -9.61 -10.04
N ASN A 53 -2.98 -8.64 -9.12
CA ASN A 53 -2.03 -7.53 -8.98
C ASN A 53 -2.00 -6.58 -10.20
N LYS A 54 -3.08 -6.48 -10.98
CA LYS A 54 -3.21 -5.49 -12.04
C LYS A 54 -3.81 -4.21 -11.49
N ALA A 55 -3.22 -3.06 -11.83
CA ALA A 55 -3.76 -1.77 -11.44
C ALA A 55 -5.10 -1.51 -12.15
N VAL A 56 -6.16 -1.35 -11.37
CA VAL A 56 -7.54 -1.13 -11.86
C VAL A 56 -8.04 0.29 -11.59
N ALA A 57 -7.48 0.97 -10.59
CA ALA A 57 -7.74 2.38 -10.33
C ALA A 57 -6.53 3.07 -9.71
N ARG A 58 -6.45 4.38 -9.89
CA ARG A 58 -5.42 5.27 -9.33
C ARG A 58 -6.08 6.58 -8.92
N SER A 59 -5.56 7.23 -7.89
CA SER A 59 -5.99 8.58 -7.51
C SER A 59 -5.60 9.60 -8.58
N ASP A 60 -6.55 10.45 -8.99
CA ASP A 60 -6.30 11.57 -9.91
C ASP A 60 -5.53 12.73 -9.26
N ALA A 61 -5.54 12.81 -7.94
CA ALA A 61 -4.86 13.86 -7.16
C ALA A 61 -4.39 13.32 -5.82
N ALA A 62 -3.35 13.93 -5.27
CA ALA A 62 -2.88 13.65 -3.93
C ALA A 62 -3.78 14.26 -2.82
N TYR A 63 -3.92 13.50 -1.73
CA TYR A 63 -4.67 13.86 -0.52
C TYR A 63 -3.72 14.33 0.58
N PHE A 64 -4.14 15.23 1.45
CA PHE A 64 -3.26 15.72 2.51
C PHE A 64 -3.00 14.68 3.63
N PHE A 65 -3.90 13.71 3.82
CA PHE A 65 -3.83 12.68 4.86
C PHE A 65 -3.97 11.28 4.25
N ASP A 66 -3.24 10.29 4.81
CA ASP A 66 -3.27 8.89 4.38
C ASP A 66 -4.65 8.27 4.55
N ASP A 67 -5.35 8.54 5.65
CA ASP A 67 -6.72 8.07 5.89
C ASP A 67 -7.71 8.52 4.79
N ASN A 68 -7.53 9.74 4.25
CA ASN A 68 -8.38 10.25 3.18
C ASN A 68 -8.09 9.56 1.85
N ALA A 69 -6.81 9.29 1.55
CA ALA A 69 -6.41 8.53 0.38
C ALA A 69 -6.92 7.08 0.46
N GLU A 70 -6.82 6.44 1.63
CA GLU A 70 -7.34 5.09 1.85
C GLU A 70 -8.86 5.04 1.71
N LYS A 71 -9.58 6.02 2.27
CA LYS A 71 -11.04 6.11 2.12
C LYS A 71 -11.45 6.26 0.66
N ALA A 72 -10.80 7.15 -0.08
CA ALA A 72 -11.07 7.36 -1.50
C ALA A 72 -10.76 6.09 -2.33
N ALA A 73 -9.70 5.35 -1.98
CA ALA A 73 -9.38 4.08 -2.61
C ALA A 73 -10.48 3.02 -2.38
N LYS A 74 -11.02 2.93 -1.16
CA LYS A 74 -12.14 2.02 -0.85
C LYS A 74 -13.40 2.40 -1.63
N GLU A 75 -13.71 3.70 -1.73
CA GLU A 75 -14.82 4.18 -2.55
C GLU A 75 -14.63 3.86 -4.04
N ALA A 76 -13.40 3.85 -4.54
CA ALA A 76 -13.10 3.42 -5.91
C ALA A 76 -13.36 1.90 -6.09
N VAL A 77 -12.94 1.07 -5.13
CA VAL A 77 -13.26 -0.37 -5.12
C VAL A 77 -14.77 -0.61 -5.09
N ASP A 78 -15.50 0.12 -4.25
CA ASP A 78 -16.95 0.00 -4.16
C ASP A 78 -17.65 0.32 -5.49
N LYS A 79 -17.18 1.34 -6.21
CA LYS A 79 -17.69 1.68 -7.56
C LYS A 79 -17.38 0.59 -8.57
N ILE A 80 -16.15 0.05 -8.59
CA ILE A 80 -15.77 -1.05 -9.48
C ILE A 80 -16.69 -2.26 -9.27
N LEU A 81 -16.94 -2.62 -8.01
CA LEU A 81 -17.85 -3.73 -7.67
C LEU A 81 -19.29 -3.42 -8.09
N GLN A 82 -19.77 -2.21 -7.85
CA GLN A 82 -21.11 -1.80 -8.28
C GLN A 82 -21.28 -1.85 -9.81
N GLU A 83 -20.27 -1.44 -10.57
CA GLU A 83 -20.28 -1.51 -12.03
C GLU A 83 -20.25 -2.96 -12.54
N GLN A 84 -19.50 -3.84 -11.87
CA GLN A 84 -19.49 -5.27 -12.16
C GLN A 84 -20.86 -5.93 -11.89
N GLU A 85 -21.56 -5.54 -10.82
CA GLU A 85 -22.88 -6.09 -10.47
C GLU A 85 -24.02 -5.60 -11.38
N ASN A 86 -23.92 -4.40 -11.95
CA ASN A 86 -24.97 -3.83 -12.82
C ASN A 86 -24.76 -4.12 -14.32
N GLY A 87 -23.67 -4.79 -14.68
CA GLY A 87 -23.32 -5.16 -16.06
C GLY A 87 -23.83 -6.52 -16.51
N GLU A 88 -24.62 -7.22 -15.68
CA GLU A 88 -25.16 -8.57 -15.94
C GLU A 88 -26.67 -8.56 -16.26
#